data_AF-A0A2N8KYB5-F1
#
_entry.id   AF-A0A2N8KYB5-F1
#
_cell.length_a   1.000
_cell.length_b   1.000
_cell.length_c   1.000
_cell.angle_alpha   90.00
_cell.angle_beta   90.00
_cell.angle_gamma   90.00
#
_symmetry.space_group_name_H-M   'P 1'
#
loop_
_entity.id
_entity.type
_entity.pdbx_description
1 polymer ?
#
loop_
_entity_poly.entity_id
_entity_poly.type
_entity_poly.pdbx_seq_one_letter_code
_entity_poly.pdbx_strand_id
1 'polypeptide(L)'
;MTATGCGGGGGSETTPPPPPPAKLSVQGGKVIDGYVSGATVWLDINGNHLKDADEPSTVSKAAGAYQLELSEPQRACLPYSTLYVDVPVGAVDEDSGPVKEAYQMAIAPQFQPISVDQVLNISPLTTAIWDQVRTRITASDPKLSSCEQLRQNQSLRETMIHEIKTVMGDLVRRHNLSEARIHDDFIKSKDEQSYKLAQDIVKGLKAGYAYKRQLHAQYPDATFIRAEVYRGRGTRQFDDQAGVWYRNASVWRPSGYLNEWVVLDENLSKIQRVLNLRRQDSQPWGAATLKTTRTAYNFQNDGSDYLCKLNEAVEQSKDGVRYELVVHYEDPKREADPQACFNAAHAASPGPVGLREYYTDYRVGQVSYLSNLRFYAEQPEHALLKDWERLQGKSAQLDFASVIQRMAASGYRFEDEVKLPVFSWLKRSTDDSQLRITIEKSNTGPWTRTSTLADGTSRKECSADQGKTWGGSCGG
;
A
#
# COMPACT_ATOMS: atom_id res chain seq x y z
N MET A 1 -81.04 65.91 11.79
CA MET A 1 -80.01 64.95 12.26
C MET A 1 -80.09 63.76 11.32
N THR A 2 -79.10 63.27 10.58
CA THR A 2 -77.62 63.33 10.53
C THR A 2 -77.29 62.78 9.13
N ALA A 3 -76.69 63.52 8.21
CA ALA A 3 -75.26 63.69 7.93
C ALA A 3 -74.52 62.42 7.44
N THR A 4 -74.04 62.53 6.19
CA THR A 4 -73.24 61.65 5.33
C THR A 4 -71.83 61.36 5.86
N GLY A 5 -71.22 60.23 5.45
CA GLY A 5 -69.77 59.98 5.60
C GLY A 5 -69.26 58.83 4.74
N CYS A 6 -68.40 59.14 3.78
CA CYS A 6 -67.70 58.25 2.84
C CYS A 6 -66.33 57.82 3.42
N GLY A 7 -65.75 56.69 3.00
CA GLY A 7 -64.39 56.33 3.40
C GLY A 7 -63.85 55.04 2.76
N GLY A 8 -63.21 55.16 1.60
CA GLY A 8 -62.43 54.10 0.98
C GLY A 8 -61.05 53.92 1.66
N GLY A 9 -60.56 52.68 1.68
CA GLY A 9 -59.21 52.34 2.11
C GLY A 9 -58.58 51.39 1.10
N GLY A 10 -57.59 51.89 0.36
CA GLY A 10 -56.86 51.15 -0.66
C GLY A 10 -56.01 50.04 -0.06
N GLY A 11 -56.07 48.85 -0.67
CA GLY A 11 -55.13 47.77 -0.44
C GLY A 11 -53.76 48.18 -0.99
N SER A 12 -52.86 48.61 -0.10
CA SER A 12 -51.44 48.56 -0.39
C SER A 12 -51.00 47.10 -0.27
N GLU A 13 -50.72 46.47 -1.41
CA GLU A 13 -49.87 45.30 -1.46
C GLU A 13 -48.51 45.67 -0.86
N THR A 14 -48.29 45.31 0.39
CA THR A 14 -46.96 45.32 0.99
C THR A 14 -46.19 44.15 0.38
N THR A 15 -45.40 44.43 -0.66
CA THR A 15 -44.34 43.53 -1.10
C THR A 15 -43.45 43.22 0.12
N PRO A 16 -43.19 41.93 0.44
CA PRO A 16 -42.28 41.59 1.51
C PRO A 16 -40.90 42.20 1.21
N PRO A 17 -40.18 42.74 2.21
CA PRO A 17 -38.82 43.20 1.98
C PRO A 17 -37.98 42.05 1.42
N PRO A 18 -37.03 42.33 0.49
CA PRO A 18 -36.20 41.30 -0.09
C PRO A 18 -35.50 40.52 1.04
N PRO A 19 -35.43 39.18 0.96
CA PRO A 19 -34.69 38.40 1.94
C PRO A 19 -33.26 38.93 2.02
N PRO A 20 -32.66 38.99 3.23
CA PRO A 20 -31.27 39.40 3.38
C PRO A 20 -30.38 38.58 2.44
N PRO A 21 -29.35 39.19 1.82
CA PRO A 21 -28.44 38.45 0.95
C PRO A 21 -27.88 37.26 1.72
N ALA A 22 -27.98 36.08 1.11
CA ALA A 22 -27.48 34.84 1.70
C ALA A 22 -25.98 35.01 2.01
N LYS A 23 -25.59 34.69 3.25
CA LYS A 23 -24.17 34.73 3.64
C LYS A 23 -23.42 33.67 2.85
N LEU A 24 -22.47 34.12 2.03
CA LEU A 24 -21.57 33.26 1.28
C LEU A 24 -20.24 33.13 2.01
N SER A 25 -19.65 31.94 1.92
CA SER A 25 -18.33 31.62 2.45
C SER A 25 -17.45 31.15 1.30
N VAL A 26 -16.20 31.60 1.24
CA VAL A 26 -15.28 31.23 0.15
C VAL A 26 -14.41 30.06 0.59
N GLN A 27 -14.32 29.02 -0.22
CA GLN A 27 -13.37 27.94 -0.07
C GLN A 27 -12.33 28.04 -1.19
N GLY A 28 -11.05 28.13 -0.81
CA GLY A 28 -9.95 28.31 -1.75
C GLY A 28 -9.08 27.07 -1.94
N GLY A 29 -8.40 27.03 -3.08
CA GLY A 29 -7.43 25.99 -3.40
C GLY A 29 -6.76 26.22 -4.75
N LYS A 30 -6.02 25.21 -5.20
CA LYS A 30 -5.43 25.17 -6.53
C LYS A 30 -5.69 23.85 -7.23
N VAL A 31 -5.77 23.92 -8.56
CA VAL A 31 -5.77 22.77 -9.47
C VAL A 31 -4.34 22.56 -9.96
N ILE A 32 -3.75 21.39 -9.65
CA ILE A 32 -2.30 21.11 -9.81
C ILE A 32 -2.08 19.79 -10.57
N ASP A 33 -1.86 19.86 -11.87
CA ASP A 33 -1.32 18.82 -12.78
C ASP A 33 -0.21 19.42 -13.69
N GLY A 34 0.53 20.38 -13.13
CA GLY A 34 0.83 21.64 -13.80
C GLY A 34 -0.27 22.62 -13.40
N TYR A 35 0.02 23.89 -13.14
CA TYR A 35 -1.09 24.78 -12.73
C TYR A 35 -2.13 24.86 -13.85
N VAL A 36 -3.37 24.41 -13.59
CA VAL A 36 -4.40 24.31 -14.63
C VAL A 36 -5.38 25.47 -14.53
N SER A 37 -5.44 26.29 -15.57
CA SER A 37 -6.43 27.37 -15.72
C SER A 37 -7.53 26.99 -16.72
N GLY A 38 -8.76 27.44 -16.47
CA GLY A 38 -9.93 27.10 -17.30
C GLY A 38 -10.61 25.78 -16.94
N ALA A 39 -10.28 25.17 -15.81
CA ALA A 39 -10.93 23.97 -15.31
C ALA A 39 -12.12 24.32 -14.40
N THR A 40 -13.18 23.50 -14.42
CA THR A 40 -14.38 23.73 -13.61
C THR A 40 -14.27 22.95 -12.30
N VAL A 41 -14.23 23.66 -11.17
CA VAL A 41 -14.20 23.07 -9.83
C VAL A 41 -15.61 23.06 -9.25
N TRP A 42 -16.09 21.93 -8.74
CA TRP A 42 -17.46 21.78 -8.26
C TRP A 42 -17.59 20.77 -7.11
N LEU A 43 -18.60 20.96 -6.26
CA LEU A 43 -18.86 20.12 -5.08
C LEU A 43 -20.00 19.14 -5.35
N ASP A 44 -19.72 17.83 -5.29
CA ASP A 44 -20.70 16.75 -5.47
C ASP A 44 -21.54 16.57 -4.20
N ILE A 45 -22.66 17.28 -4.13
CA ILE A 45 -23.53 17.31 -2.95
C ILE A 45 -24.39 16.05 -2.89
N ASN A 46 -24.85 15.57 -4.03
CA ASN A 46 -25.76 14.42 -4.09
C ASN A 46 -25.04 13.07 -4.24
N GLY A 47 -23.74 13.07 -4.50
CA GLY A 47 -22.88 11.88 -4.56
C GLY A 47 -22.97 11.12 -5.88
N ASN A 48 -23.47 11.73 -6.96
CA ASN A 48 -23.70 11.07 -8.24
C ASN A 48 -22.50 11.15 -9.21
N HIS A 49 -21.46 11.92 -8.87
CA HIS A 49 -20.24 12.14 -9.67
C HIS A 49 -20.47 12.84 -11.01
N LEU A 50 -21.60 13.54 -11.16
CA LEU A 50 -21.93 14.34 -12.31
C LEU A 50 -22.21 15.76 -11.83
N LYS A 51 -21.63 16.74 -12.53
CA LYS A 51 -21.88 18.14 -12.20
C LYS A 51 -23.33 18.51 -12.51
N ASP A 52 -24.15 18.66 -11.47
CA ASP A 52 -25.52 19.11 -11.62
C ASP A 52 -25.63 20.64 -11.65
N ALA A 53 -26.81 21.14 -12.05
CA ALA A 53 -27.05 22.58 -12.21
C ALA A 53 -27.15 23.33 -10.87
N ASP A 54 -27.56 22.64 -9.81
CA ASP A 54 -27.73 23.16 -8.45
C ASP A 54 -26.47 23.04 -7.59
N GLU A 55 -25.40 22.43 -8.11
CA GLU A 55 -24.15 22.25 -7.40
C GLU A 55 -23.24 23.48 -7.54
N PRO A 56 -22.63 23.94 -6.42
CA PRO A 56 -21.78 25.10 -6.45
C PRO A 56 -20.52 24.79 -7.26
N SER A 57 -20.16 25.73 -8.12
CA SER A 57 -19.00 25.59 -9.00
C SER A 57 -18.30 26.91 -9.29
N THR A 58 -17.04 26.82 -9.69
CA THR A 58 -16.18 27.95 -10.08
C THR A 58 -15.21 27.51 -11.17
N VAL A 59 -14.49 28.45 -11.77
CA VAL A 59 -13.47 28.16 -12.78
C VAL A 59 -12.09 28.53 -12.24
N SER A 60 -11.12 27.63 -12.41
CA SER A 60 -9.73 27.88 -12.05
C SER A 60 -9.12 28.96 -12.95
N LYS A 61 -8.33 29.84 -12.33
CA LYS A 61 -7.69 30.99 -12.98
C LYS A 61 -6.19 30.72 -13.14
N ALA A 62 -5.42 31.78 -13.42
CA ALA A 62 -3.95 31.72 -13.47
C ALA A 62 -3.35 31.06 -12.22
N ALA A 63 -2.23 30.33 -12.39
CA ALA A 63 -1.60 29.53 -11.33
C ALA A 63 -2.56 28.51 -10.68
N GLY A 64 -3.57 28.06 -11.43
CA GLY A 64 -4.55 27.06 -11.02
C GLY A 64 -5.49 27.50 -9.89
N ALA A 65 -5.49 28.77 -9.51
CA ALA A 65 -6.21 29.24 -8.33
C ALA A 65 -7.73 29.19 -8.54
N TYR A 66 -8.47 28.68 -7.56
CA TYR A 66 -9.92 28.72 -7.55
C TYR A 66 -10.47 29.25 -6.22
N GLN A 67 -11.67 29.81 -6.29
CA GLN A 67 -12.45 30.28 -5.15
C GLN A 67 -13.89 29.82 -5.34
N LEU A 68 -14.31 28.88 -4.52
CA LEU A 68 -15.64 28.30 -4.54
C LEU A 68 -16.51 29.00 -3.51
N GLU A 69 -17.52 29.72 -3.97
CA GLU A 69 -18.50 30.38 -3.10
C GLU A 69 -19.57 29.37 -2.67
N LEU A 70 -19.78 29.28 -1.36
CA LEU A 70 -20.70 28.32 -0.75
C LEU A 70 -21.70 29.05 0.13
N SER A 71 -22.98 28.80 -0.10
CA SER A 71 -24.03 29.10 0.88
C SER A 71 -23.82 28.29 2.16
N GLU A 72 -24.48 28.69 3.25
CA GLU A 72 -24.36 28.00 4.54
C GLU A 72 -24.71 26.49 4.48
N PRO A 73 -25.80 26.05 3.80
CA PRO A 73 -26.06 24.62 3.64
C PRO A 73 -24.99 23.88 2.83
N GLN A 74 -24.49 24.49 1.75
CA GLN A 74 -23.45 23.90 0.90
C GLN A 74 -22.11 23.81 1.66
N ARG A 75 -21.76 24.82 2.47
CA ARG A 75 -20.59 24.80 3.33
C ARG A 75 -20.65 23.66 4.34
N ALA A 76 -21.84 23.36 4.89
CA ALA A 76 -22.02 22.22 5.78
C ALA A 76 -21.82 20.86 5.08
N CYS A 77 -21.90 20.82 3.75
CA CYS A 77 -21.64 19.62 2.94
C CYS A 77 -20.17 19.43 2.56
N LEU A 78 -19.37 20.50 2.55
CA LEU A 78 -17.97 20.45 2.12
C LEU A 78 -17.14 19.32 2.79
N PRO A 79 -17.26 19.02 4.10
CA PRO A 79 -16.53 17.90 4.71
C PRO A 79 -16.96 16.50 4.25
N TYR A 80 -18.17 16.38 3.71
CA TYR A 80 -18.82 15.10 3.41
C TYR A 80 -18.98 14.85 1.91
N SER A 81 -18.68 15.84 1.08
CA SER A 81 -18.79 15.77 -0.37
C SER A 81 -17.43 15.67 -1.03
N THR A 82 -17.38 15.00 -2.17
CA THR A 82 -16.20 15.01 -3.03
C THR A 82 -16.13 16.35 -3.76
N LEU A 83 -14.94 16.92 -3.83
CA LEU A 83 -14.68 18.10 -4.65
C LEU A 83 -14.01 17.65 -5.94
N TYR A 84 -14.67 17.91 -7.06
CA TYR A 84 -14.25 17.50 -8.40
C TYR A 84 -13.71 18.69 -9.19
N VAL A 85 -12.89 18.36 -10.19
CA VAL A 85 -12.39 19.28 -11.20
C VAL A 85 -12.55 18.65 -12.57
N ASP A 86 -13.37 19.25 -13.41
CA ASP A 86 -13.45 18.89 -14.83
C ASP A 86 -12.48 19.77 -15.61
N VAL A 87 -11.48 19.15 -16.22
CA VAL A 87 -10.49 19.82 -17.07
C VAL A 87 -10.89 19.62 -18.53
N PRO A 88 -11.50 20.62 -19.20
CA PRO A 88 -11.93 20.48 -20.58
C PRO A 88 -10.76 20.61 -21.56
N VAL A 89 -10.99 20.17 -22.80
CA VAL A 89 -10.11 20.51 -23.93
C VAL A 89 -10.05 22.04 -24.06
N GLY A 90 -8.83 22.57 -24.19
CA GLY A 90 -8.58 24.02 -24.26
C GLY A 90 -8.35 24.70 -22.91
N ALA A 91 -8.50 24.00 -21.78
CA ALA A 91 -7.87 24.43 -20.53
C ALA A 91 -6.34 24.54 -20.73
N VAL A 92 -5.66 25.37 -19.94
CA VAL A 92 -4.22 25.56 -20.05
C VAL A 92 -3.55 24.99 -18.82
N ASP A 93 -2.74 23.98 -19.05
CA ASP A 93 -1.81 23.43 -18.09
C ASP A 93 -0.44 24.12 -18.23
N GLU A 94 0.10 24.69 -17.16
CA GLU A 94 1.34 25.47 -17.24
C GLU A 94 2.59 24.63 -17.60
N ASP A 95 2.57 23.31 -17.40
CA ASP A 95 3.70 22.42 -17.72
C ASP A 95 3.62 21.90 -19.16
N SER A 96 2.42 21.56 -19.64
CA SER A 96 2.18 20.86 -20.90
C SER A 96 1.48 21.68 -21.99
N GLY A 97 1.01 22.89 -21.64
CA GLY A 97 0.29 23.78 -22.53
C GLY A 97 -1.21 23.45 -22.64
N PRO A 98 -1.86 23.71 -23.78
CA PRO A 98 -3.29 23.43 -23.94
C PRO A 98 -3.62 21.95 -23.77
N VAL A 99 -4.61 21.67 -22.92
CA VAL A 99 -5.13 20.33 -22.67
C VAL A 99 -5.81 19.80 -23.93
N LYS A 100 -5.36 18.61 -24.38
CA LYS A 100 -5.80 17.97 -25.63
C LYS A 100 -6.92 16.96 -25.43
N GLU A 101 -7.01 16.37 -24.25
CA GLU A 101 -8.03 15.39 -23.87
C GLU A 101 -8.63 15.80 -22.54
N ALA A 102 -9.95 15.81 -22.45
CA ALA A 102 -10.62 16.16 -21.20
C ALA A 102 -10.43 15.06 -20.16
N TYR A 103 -10.22 15.45 -18.90
CA TYR A 103 -10.07 14.55 -17.78
C TYR A 103 -10.65 15.15 -16.51
N GLN A 104 -10.82 14.33 -15.47
CA GLN A 104 -11.38 14.75 -14.19
C GLN A 104 -10.38 14.46 -13.07
N MET A 105 -10.31 15.37 -12.11
CA MET A 105 -9.58 15.21 -10.85
C MET A 105 -10.52 15.35 -9.66
N ALA A 106 -10.10 14.84 -8.51
CA ALA A 106 -10.90 14.86 -7.30
C ALA A 106 -10.04 14.89 -6.03
N ILE A 107 -10.66 15.36 -4.95
CA ILE A 107 -10.20 15.11 -3.58
C ILE A 107 -11.34 14.48 -2.79
N ALA A 108 -10.99 13.43 -2.04
CA ALA A 108 -11.94 12.69 -1.20
C ALA A 108 -12.58 13.60 -0.13
N PRO A 109 -13.79 13.26 0.36
CA PRO A 109 -14.37 13.94 1.51
C PRO A 109 -13.41 13.88 2.71
N GLN A 110 -13.26 14.99 3.42
CA GLN A 110 -12.30 15.13 4.51
C GLN A 110 -12.81 14.52 5.83
N PHE A 111 -14.13 14.38 5.98
CA PHE A 111 -14.81 13.90 7.19
C PHE A 111 -14.40 14.61 8.49
N GLN A 112 -13.82 15.80 8.37
CA GLN A 112 -13.41 16.69 9.46
C GLN A 112 -13.84 18.11 9.11
N PRO A 113 -14.12 18.97 10.12
CA PRO A 113 -14.41 20.37 9.86
C PRO A 113 -13.29 21.03 9.06
N ILE A 114 -13.66 21.69 7.96
CA ILE A 114 -12.72 22.43 7.09
C ILE A 114 -12.84 23.91 7.45
N SER A 115 -11.75 24.51 7.92
CA SER A 115 -11.73 25.95 8.19
C SER A 115 -11.73 26.76 6.90
N VAL A 116 -12.15 28.02 6.98
CA VAL A 116 -12.21 28.91 5.81
C VAL A 116 -10.84 29.22 5.20
N ASP A 117 -9.79 29.16 6.01
CA ASP A 117 -8.39 29.39 5.63
C ASP A 117 -7.67 28.11 5.19
N GLN A 118 -8.25 26.93 5.40
CA GLN A 118 -7.70 25.67 4.93
C GLN A 118 -7.73 25.64 3.40
N VAL A 119 -6.57 25.42 2.78
CA VAL A 119 -6.42 25.32 1.32
C VAL A 119 -6.69 23.89 0.86
N LEU A 120 -7.57 23.71 -0.12
CA LEU A 120 -7.88 22.40 -0.70
C LEU A 120 -7.27 22.27 -2.09
N ASN A 121 -6.02 21.81 -2.16
CA ASN A 121 -5.37 21.54 -3.45
C ASN A 121 -5.88 20.23 -4.04
N ILE A 122 -6.12 20.24 -5.35
CA ILE A 122 -6.62 19.09 -6.10
C ILE A 122 -5.57 18.73 -7.14
N SER A 123 -5.13 17.47 -7.16
CA SER A 123 -4.05 16.99 -8.02
C SER A 123 -4.30 15.56 -8.53
N PRO A 124 -3.51 15.07 -9.48
CA PRO A 124 -3.57 13.67 -9.89
C PRO A 124 -3.33 12.70 -8.72
N LEU A 125 -2.58 13.12 -7.69
CA LEU A 125 -2.31 12.31 -6.50
C LEU A 125 -3.55 12.18 -5.61
N THR A 126 -4.22 13.29 -5.28
CA THR A 126 -5.48 13.24 -4.51
C THR A 126 -6.54 12.43 -5.26
N THR A 127 -6.54 12.54 -6.60
CA THR A 127 -7.45 11.79 -7.47
C THR A 127 -7.17 10.29 -7.43
N ALA A 128 -5.90 9.88 -7.58
CA ALA A 128 -5.51 8.48 -7.54
C ALA A 128 -5.85 7.81 -6.20
N ILE A 129 -5.69 8.55 -5.09
CA ILE A 129 -6.12 8.10 -3.76
C ILE A 129 -7.63 7.90 -3.74
N TRP A 130 -8.40 8.89 -4.21
CA TRP A 130 -9.85 8.82 -4.18
C TRP A 130 -10.41 7.68 -5.05
N ASP A 131 -9.83 7.45 -6.23
CA ASP A 131 -10.21 6.34 -7.10
C ASP A 131 -10.00 4.97 -6.43
N GLN A 132 -8.91 4.81 -5.68
CA GLN A 132 -8.64 3.59 -4.92
C GLN A 132 -9.66 3.39 -3.80
N VAL A 133 -9.99 4.45 -3.06
CA VAL A 133 -11.00 4.41 -2.00
C VAL A 133 -12.37 4.06 -2.57
N ARG A 134 -12.81 4.78 -3.61
CA ARG A 134 -14.11 4.55 -4.25
C ARG A 134 -14.30 3.12 -4.70
N THR A 135 -13.28 2.52 -5.30
CA THR A 135 -13.43 1.16 -5.82
C THR A 135 -13.52 0.10 -4.72
N ARG A 136 -12.97 0.36 -3.52
CA ARG A 136 -13.17 -0.52 -2.35
C ARG A 136 -14.54 -0.36 -1.72
N ILE A 137 -15.04 0.89 -1.68
CA ILE A 137 -16.37 1.19 -1.15
C ILE A 137 -17.44 0.60 -2.06
N THR A 138 -17.38 0.82 -3.38
CA THR A 138 -18.39 0.28 -4.32
C THR A 138 -18.42 -1.24 -4.39
N ALA A 139 -17.31 -1.91 -4.08
CA ALA A 139 -17.26 -3.36 -3.93
C ALA A 139 -17.99 -3.86 -2.66
N SER A 140 -18.14 -3.00 -1.65
CA SER A 140 -18.70 -3.34 -0.33
C SER A 140 -20.11 -2.79 -0.12
N ASP A 141 -20.46 -1.66 -0.75
CA ASP A 141 -21.77 -1.01 -0.75
C ASP A 141 -21.93 -0.19 -2.07
N PRO A 142 -22.88 -0.55 -2.97
CA PRO A 142 -23.00 0.10 -4.27
C PRO A 142 -23.46 1.56 -4.26
N LYS A 143 -23.86 2.15 -3.11
CA LYS A 143 -24.30 3.55 -3.04
C LYS A 143 -23.21 4.47 -2.52
N LEU A 144 -22.54 5.18 -3.43
CA LEU A 144 -21.83 6.40 -3.05
C LEU A 144 -22.88 7.38 -2.48
N SER A 145 -22.59 7.86 -1.28
CA SER A 145 -23.60 8.50 -0.44
C SER A 145 -23.54 10.00 -0.57
N SER A 146 -24.72 10.62 -0.66
CA SER A 146 -24.85 12.08 -0.68
C SER A 146 -24.30 12.70 0.59
N CYS A 147 -24.03 14.01 0.56
CA CYS A 147 -23.70 14.79 1.75
C CYS A 147 -24.68 14.49 2.90
N GLU A 148 -25.98 14.46 2.61
CA GLU A 148 -27.00 14.23 3.63
C GLU A 148 -26.90 12.82 4.23
N GLN A 149 -26.75 11.80 3.38
CA GLN A 149 -26.58 10.42 3.82
C GLN A 149 -25.32 10.26 4.67
N LEU A 150 -24.20 10.85 4.25
CA LEU A 150 -22.96 10.81 5.02
C LEU A 150 -23.07 11.59 6.32
N ARG A 151 -23.83 12.69 6.39
CA ARG A 151 -24.09 13.41 7.65
C ARG A 151 -24.95 12.61 8.62
N GLN A 152 -25.92 11.83 8.12
CA GLN A 152 -26.84 11.05 8.96
C GLN A 152 -26.29 9.67 9.34
N ASN A 153 -25.45 9.05 8.50
CA ASN A 153 -24.97 7.69 8.70
C ASN A 153 -23.54 7.65 9.26
N GLN A 154 -23.41 7.55 10.59
CA GLN A 154 -22.11 7.45 11.26
C GLN A 154 -21.31 6.22 10.87
N SER A 155 -21.95 5.05 10.79
CA SER A 155 -21.28 3.79 10.44
C SER A 155 -20.63 3.89 9.06
N LEU A 156 -21.34 4.47 8.09
CA LEU A 156 -20.80 4.66 6.75
C LEU A 156 -19.60 5.62 6.74
N ARG A 157 -19.68 6.73 7.50
CA ARG A 157 -18.51 7.63 7.65
C ARG A 157 -17.31 6.90 8.21
N GLU A 158 -17.50 6.09 9.25
CA GLU A 158 -16.41 5.33 9.88
C GLU A 158 -15.77 4.34 8.90
N THR A 159 -16.58 3.66 8.08
CA THR A 159 -16.10 2.79 6.99
C THR A 159 -15.29 3.59 5.95
N MET A 160 -15.81 4.73 5.48
CA MET A 160 -15.10 5.55 4.49
C MET A 160 -13.78 6.12 5.05
N ILE A 161 -13.79 6.62 6.29
CA ILE A 161 -12.59 7.09 6.98
C ILE A 161 -11.57 5.97 7.10
N HIS A 162 -12.00 4.75 7.42
CA HIS A 162 -11.11 3.59 7.52
C HIS A 162 -10.44 3.27 6.18
N GLU A 163 -11.20 3.25 5.08
CA GLU A 163 -10.64 2.97 3.75
C GLU A 163 -9.69 4.08 3.27
N ILE A 164 -10.05 5.35 3.48
CA ILE A 164 -9.16 6.48 3.18
C ILE A 164 -7.85 6.35 3.96
N LYS A 165 -7.92 6.13 5.28
CA LYS A 165 -6.73 5.96 6.12
C LYS A 165 -5.91 4.75 5.72
N THR A 166 -6.54 3.67 5.25
CA THR A 166 -5.85 2.48 4.78
C THR A 166 -5.08 2.76 3.50
N VAL A 167 -5.72 3.38 2.49
CA VAL A 167 -5.05 3.78 1.24
C VAL A 167 -3.93 4.78 1.51
N MET A 168 -4.18 5.80 2.33
CA MET A 168 -3.19 6.81 2.70
C MET A 168 -2.01 6.20 3.48
N GLY A 169 -2.29 5.35 4.48
CA GLY A 169 -1.26 4.68 5.26
C GLY A 169 -0.38 3.76 4.41
N ASP A 170 -0.95 3.09 3.41
CA ASP A 170 -0.20 2.28 2.45
C ASP A 170 0.74 3.13 1.59
N LEU A 171 0.30 4.32 1.17
CA LEU A 171 1.11 5.27 0.42
C LEU A 171 2.24 5.86 1.26
N VAL A 172 1.92 6.37 2.45
CA VAL A 172 2.90 6.99 3.35
C VAL A 172 3.98 5.98 3.71
N ARG A 173 3.59 4.76 4.12
CA ARG A 173 4.52 3.70 4.50
C ARG A 173 5.46 3.31 3.36
N ARG A 174 4.97 3.33 2.12
CA ARG A 174 5.76 2.93 0.96
C ARG A 174 6.66 4.04 0.44
N HIS A 175 6.09 5.21 0.24
CA HIS A 175 6.77 6.31 -0.41
C HIS A 175 7.54 7.18 0.58
N ASN A 176 7.29 7.00 1.87
CA ASN A 176 7.79 7.88 2.94
C ASN A 176 7.43 9.35 2.68
N LEU A 177 6.24 9.55 2.09
CA LEU A 177 5.64 10.85 1.78
C LEU A 177 4.48 11.03 2.76
N SER A 178 4.59 11.99 3.69
CA SER A 178 3.53 12.20 4.69
C SER A 178 2.23 12.67 4.05
N GLU A 179 1.12 12.50 4.78
CA GLU A 179 -0.20 12.96 4.35
C GLU A 179 -0.22 14.47 4.04
N ALA A 180 0.43 15.30 4.86
CA ALA A 180 0.55 16.73 4.59
C ALA A 180 1.21 16.99 3.23
N ARG A 181 2.31 16.27 2.94
CA ARG A 181 3.01 16.40 1.67
C ARG A 181 2.17 15.94 0.49
N ILE A 182 1.27 14.97 0.65
CA ILE A 182 0.36 14.53 -0.43
C ILE A 182 -0.56 15.68 -0.90
N HIS A 183 -0.89 16.62 -0.02
CA HIS A 183 -1.75 17.77 -0.31
C HIS A 183 -0.98 19.08 -0.61
N ASP A 184 0.35 19.05 -0.58
CA ASP A 184 1.18 20.23 -0.78
C ASP A 184 1.16 20.73 -2.24
N ASP A 185 1.42 22.03 -2.38
CA ASP A 185 1.70 22.67 -3.67
C ASP A 185 3.19 22.51 -4.01
N PHE A 186 3.54 21.35 -4.58
CA PHE A 186 4.92 20.99 -4.95
C PHE A 186 5.57 21.98 -5.94
N ILE A 187 4.74 22.65 -6.77
CA ILE A 187 5.21 23.62 -7.75
C ILE A 187 5.65 24.90 -7.02
N LYS A 188 4.83 25.41 -6.10
CA LYS A 188 5.19 26.59 -5.29
C LYS A 188 6.42 26.35 -4.41
N SER A 189 6.58 25.15 -3.86
CA SER A 189 7.75 24.81 -3.05
C SER A 189 9.04 24.67 -3.87
N LYS A 190 8.95 24.70 -5.21
CA LYS A 190 10.07 24.46 -6.14
C LYS A 190 10.78 23.13 -5.87
N ASP A 191 10.03 22.13 -5.43
CA ASP A 191 10.54 20.81 -5.10
C ASP A 191 10.31 19.89 -6.30
N GLU A 192 11.11 20.08 -7.35
CA GLU A 192 11.01 19.33 -8.61
C GLU A 192 11.13 17.82 -8.39
N GLN A 193 11.95 17.40 -7.43
CA GLN A 193 12.14 15.99 -7.09
C GLN A 193 10.85 15.39 -6.53
N SER A 194 10.19 16.08 -5.60
CA SER A 194 8.95 15.59 -5.00
C SER A 194 7.77 15.71 -5.95
N TYR A 195 7.76 16.71 -6.83
CA TYR A 195 6.79 16.81 -7.92
C TYR A 195 6.90 15.60 -8.87
N LYS A 196 8.13 15.28 -9.31
CA LYS A 196 8.35 14.11 -10.18
C LYS A 196 7.99 12.81 -9.47
N LEU A 197 8.35 12.68 -8.19
CA LEU A 197 7.97 11.54 -7.36
C LEU A 197 6.45 11.40 -7.27
N ALA A 198 5.70 12.49 -7.08
CA ALA A 198 4.24 12.47 -7.04
C ALA A 198 3.63 11.98 -8.36
N GLN A 199 4.15 12.44 -9.51
CA GLN A 199 3.74 11.96 -10.83
C GLN A 199 4.00 10.45 -11.00
N ASP A 200 5.18 9.97 -10.61
CA ASP A 200 5.52 8.55 -10.67
C ASP A 200 4.64 7.72 -9.71
N ILE A 201 4.33 8.24 -8.52
CA ILE A 201 3.40 7.60 -7.57
C ILE A 201 2.03 7.42 -8.23
N VAL A 202 1.47 8.48 -8.82
CA VAL A 202 0.14 8.42 -9.48
C VAL A 202 0.11 7.37 -10.58
N LYS A 203 1.12 7.40 -11.46
CA LYS A 203 1.25 6.48 -12.59
C LYS A 203 1.33 5.03 -12.11
N GLY A 204 2.16 4.77 -11.10
CA GLY A 204 2.30 3.44 -10.48
C GLY A 204 1.03 2.98 -9.75
N LEU A 205 0.36 3.87 -9.02
CA LEU A 205 -0.88 3.52 -8.30
C LEU A 205 -2.00 3.09 -9.22
N LYS A 206 -2.23 3.83 -10.31
CA LYS A 206 -3.25 3.49 -11.31
C LYS A 206 -2.98 2.11 -11.92
N ALA A 207 -1.74 1.87 -12.34
CA ALA A 207 -1.34 0.60 -12.93
C ALA A 207 -1.40 -0.58 -11.95
N GLY A 208 -0.90 -0.40 -10.72
CA GLY A 208 -0.94 -1.42 -9.68
C GLY A 208 -2.36 -1.81 -9.29
N TYR A 209 -3.27 -0.83 -9.22
CA TYR A 209 -4.67 -1.08 -8.92
C TYR A 209 -5.40 -1.82 -10.04
N ALA A 210 -5.19 -1.41 -11.30
CA ALA A 210 -5.74 -2.10 -12.46
C ALA A 210 -5.30 -3.58 -12.49
N TYR A 211 -4.02 -3.85 -12.23
CA TYR A 211 -3.50 -5.21 -12.16
C TYR A 211 -4.05 -5.99 -10.96
N LYS A 212 -4.20 -5.35 -9.79
CA LYS A 212 -4.83 -5.97 -8.61
C LYS A 212 -6.24 -6.49 -8.92
N ARG A 213 -7.05 -5.71 -9.66
CA ARG A 213 -8.40 -6.12 -10.07
C ARG A 213 -8.39 -7.33 -10.99
N GLN A 214 -7.43 -7.40 -11.93
CA GLN A 214 -7.26 -8.57 -12.78
C GLN A 214 -6.93 -9.82 -11.96
N LEU A 215 -6.04 -9.69 -10.96
CA LEU A 215 -5.70 -10.80 -10.06
C LEU A 215 -6.89 -11.24 -9.22
N HIS A 216 -7.73 -10.31 -8.73
CA HIS A 216 -8.96 -10.67 -8.01
C HIS A 216 -9.92 -11.49 -8.89
N ALA A 217 -10.07 -11.12 -10.15
CA ALA A 217 -10.89 -11.89 -11.09
C ALA A 217 -10.29 -13.27 -11.40
N GLN A 218 -8.96 -13.36 -11.49
CA GLN A 218 -8.26 -14.61 -11.79
C GLN A 218 -8.19 -15.57 -10.59
N TYR A 219 -8.12 -15.05 -9.37
CA TYR A 219 -7.96 -15.81 -8.12
C TYR A 219 -9.09 -15.47 -7.13
N PRO A 220 -10.33 -15.94 -7.40
CA PRO A 220 -11.48 -15.65 -6.53
C PRO A 220 -11.34 -16.26 -5.12
N ASP A 221 -10.45 -17.25 -4.93
CA ASP A 221 -10.14 -17.89 -3.65
C ASP A 221 -9.02 -17.16 -2.86
N ALA A 222 -8.48 -16.06 -3.41
CA ALA A 222 -7.41 -15.31 -2.75
C ALA A 222 -7.89 -14.71 -1.43
N THR A 223 -7.18 -15.02 -0.34
CA THR A 223 -7.41 -14.41 0.98
C THR A 223 -6.83 -13.00 1.06
N PHE A 224 -5.78 -12.73 0.28
CA PHE A 224 -5.19 -11.40 0.18
C PHE A 224 -4.47 -11.24 -1.16
N ILE A 225 -4.57 -10.05 -1.75
CA ILE A 225 -3.83 -9.67 -2.96
C ILE A 225 -3.14 -8.34 -2.75
N ARG A 226 -1.86 -8.32 -3.08
CA ARG A 226 -1.03 -7.11 -3.15
C ARG A 226 -0.51 -6.99 -4.56
N ALA A 227 -0.70 -5.84 -5.20
CA ALA A 227 -0.13 -5.55 -6.50
C ALA A 227 0.35 -4.11 -6.51
N GLU A 228 1.59 -3.96 -6.92
CA GLU A 228 2.33 -2.75 -6.71
C GLU A 228 3.13 -2.41 -7.95
N VAL A 229 2.96 -1.20 -8.48
CA VAL A 229 3.79 -0.67 -9.54
C VAL A 229 4.49 0.59 -9.04
N TYR A 230 5.80 0.64 -9.19
CA TYR A 230 6.62 1.70 -8.61
C TYR A 230 7.88 1.95 -9.42
N ARG A 231 8.42 3.17 -9.30
CA ARG A 231 9.71 3.55 -9.87
C ARG A 231 10.81 3.31 -8.84
N GLY A 232 11.86 2.60 -9.25
CA GLY A 232 12.97 2.23 -8.37
C GLY A 232 13.80 3.43 -7.95
N ARG A 233 14.42 3.31 -6.76
CA ARG A 233 15.14 4.42 -6.10
C ARG A 233 16.65 4.35 -6.27
N GLY A 234 17.19 3.26 -6.79
CA GLY A 234 18.63 3.05 -6.86
C GLY A 234 19.23 2.51 -5.56
N THR A 235 18.43 1.96 -4.65
CA THR A 235 18.94 1.45 -3.36
C THR A 235 19.63 0.10 -3.49
N ARG A 236 19.41 -0.62 -4.60
CA ARG A 236 20.01 -1.93 -4.84
C ARG A 236 20.43 -2.04 -6.30
N GLN A 237 21.64 -2.55 -6.51
CA GLN A 237 22.29 -2.59 -7.82
C GLN A 237 21.49 -3.37 -8.88
N PHE A 238 20.78 -4.42 -8.49
CA PHE A 238 20.19 -5.38 -9.44
C PHE A 238 18.66 -5.35 -9.50
N ASP A 239 18.01 -5.03 -8.39
CA ASP A 239 16.57 -5.22 -8.21
C ASP A 239 15.87 -3.98 -7.60
N ASP A 240 16.55 -2.83 -7.52
CA ASP A 240 15.93 -1.52 -7.30
C ASP A 240 16.79 -0.41 -7.93
N GLN A 241 16.84 -0.40 -9.26
CA GLN A 241 17.61 0.59 -10.02
C GLN A 241 16.85 1.90 -10.13
N ALA A 242 17.58 3.02 -10.05
CA ALA A 242 16.98 4.35 -10.13
C ALA A 242 16.29 4.55 -11.48
N GLY A 243 15.04 5.02 -11.45
CA GLY A 243 14.30 5.39 -12.66
C GLY A 243 13.64 4.23 -13.42
N VAL A 244 13.86 2.97 -13.01
CA VAL A 244 13.28 1.77 -13.63
C VAL A 244 11.90 1.47 -13.05
N TRP A 245 10.96 1.04 -13.88
CA TRP A 245 9.63 0.65 -13.45
C TRP A 245 9.56 -0.83 -13.07
N TYR A 246 9.02 -1.09 -11.88
CA TYR A 246 8.83 -2.44 -11.36
C TYR A 246 7.37 -2.70 -11.06
N ARG A 247 6.94 -3.95 -11.26
CA ARG A 247 5.71 -4.48 -10.68
C ARG A 247 6.04 -5.63 -9.74
N ASN A 248 5.60 -5.55 -8.49
CA ASN A 248 5.66 -6.66 -7.54
C ASN A 248 4.23 -7.02 -7.12
N ALA A 249 3.81 -8.24 -7.41
CA ALA A 249 2.47 -8.72 -7.14
C ALA A 249 2.52 -10.04 -6.38
N SER A 250 1.58 -10.21 -5.46
CA SER A 250 1.51 -11.36 -4.58
C SER A 250 0.06 -11.74 -4.34
N VAL A 251 -0.22 -13.05 -4.40
CA VAL A 251 -1.55 -13.61 -4.19
C VAL A 251 -1.43 -14.69 -3.12
N TRP A 252 -2.08 -14.46 -1.98
CA TRP A 252 -2.18 -15.43 -0.90
C TRP A 252 -3.51 -16.16 -1.03
N ARG A 253 -3.48 -17.48 -0.93
CA ARG A 253 -4.62 -18.38 -1.05
C ARG A 253 -4.55 -19.43 0.06
N PRO A 254 -5.66 -20.10 0.41
CA PRO A 254 -5.61 -21.22 1.36
C PRO A 254 -4.67 -22.35 0.88
N SER A 255 -4.56 -22.52 -0.44
CA SER A 255 -3.69 -23.51 -1.08
C SER A 255 -2.22 -23.11 -1.15
N GLY A 256 -1.86 -21.88 -0.79
CA GLY A 256 -0.48 -21.39 -0.79
C GLY A 256 -0.32 -19.97 -1.32
N TYR A 257 0.79 -19.69 -1.97
CA TYR A 257 1.23 -18.32 -2.27
C TYR A 257 1.84 -18.21 -3.66
N LEU A 258 1.53 -17.11 -4.35
CA LEU A 258 2.15 -16.74 -5.63
C LEU A 258 2.83 -15.38 -5.49
N ASN A 259 3.98 -15.21 -6.14
CA ASN A 259 4.63 -13.92 -6.31
C ASN A 259 5.14 -13.76 -7.74
N GLU A 260 5.00 -12.55 -8.24
CA GLU A 260 5.61 -12.09 -9.48
C GLU A 260 6.33 -10.77 -9.18
N TRP A 261 7.57 -10.66 -9.66
CA TRP A 261 8.29 -9.41 -9.71
C TRP A 261 8.91 -9.22 -11.10
N VAL A 262 8.53 -8.14 -11.76
CA VAL A 262 8.91 -7.83 -13.14
C VAL A 262 9.38 -6.39 -13.31
N VAL A 263 10.14 -6.15 -14.37
CA VAL A 263 10.44 -4.83 -14.93
C VAL A 263 9.41 -4.53 -16.02
N LEU A 264 8.84 -3.33 -15.97
CA LEU A 264 7.89 -2.84 -16.96
C LEU A 264 8.55 -1.80 -17.88
N ASP A 265 7.97 -1.63 -19.07
CA ASP A 265 8.28 -0.50 -19.93
C ASP A 265 7.80 0.82 -19.33
N GLU A 266 8.23 1.96 -19.90
CA GLU A 266 7.84 3.28 -19.39
C GLU A 266 6.31 3.47 -19.44
N ASN A 267 5.60 2.82 -20.35
CA ASN A 267 4.13 2.91 -20.42
C ASN A 267 3.40 1.97 -19.45
N LEU A 268 4.13 1.16 -18.68
CA LEU A 268 3.58 0.16 -17.75
C LEU A 268 2.67 -0.89 -18.41
N SER A 269 2.83 -1.06 -19.72
CA SER A 269 1.95 -1.86 -20.57
C SER A 269 2.56 -3.21 -20.93
N LYS A 270 3.88 -3.34 -20.86
CA LYS A 270 4.62 -4.54 -21.25
C LYS A 270 5.62 -4.95 -20.19
N ILE A 271 5.71 -6.25 -19.95
CA ILE A 271 6.79 -6.85 -19.17
C ILE A 271 8.04 -6.85 -20.05
N GLN A 272 9.08 -6.13 -19.63
CA GLN A 272 10.38 -6.13 -20.29
C GLN A 272 11.25 -7.28 -19.80
N ARG A 273 11.17 -7.59 -18.50
CA ARG A 273 11.98 -8.63 -17.87
C ARG A 273 11.26 -9.20 -16.65
N VAL A 274 11.38 -10.50 -16.44
CA VAL A 274 10.97 -11.14 -15.20
C VAL A 274 12.16 -11.17 -14.26
N LEU A 275 11.96 -10.80 -12.99
CA LEU A 275 12.99 -10.85 -11.95
C LEU A 275 12.78 -12.06 -11.05
N ASN A 276 11.52 -12.30 -10.69
CA ASN A 276 11.14 -13.38 -9.79
C ASN A 276 9.75 -13.88 -10.15
N LEU A 277 9.61 -15.20 -10.29
CA LEU A 277 8.34 -15.90 -10.15
C LEU A 277 8.49 -16.86 -8.98
N ARG A 278 7.49 -16.89 -8.10
CA ARG A 278 7.46 -17.86 -7.01
C ARG A 278 6.07 -18.46 -6.87
N ARG A 279 6.05 -19.78 -6.71
CA ARG A 279 4.85 -20.55 -6.39
C ARG A 279 5.13 -21.41 -5.18
N GLN A 280 4.29 -21.26 -4.17
CA GLN A 280 4.25 -22.10 -3.00
C GLN A 280 2.91 -22.82 -2.97
N ASP A 281 2.95 -24.13 -2.82
CA ASP A 281 1.78 -24.97 -2.56
C ASP A 281 1.86 -25.46 -1.11
N SER A 282 0.73 -25.54 -0.41
CA SER A 282 0.61 -26.01 0.97
C SER A 282 -0.29 -27.23 1.04
N GLN A 283 0.08 -28.23 1.84
CA GLN A 283 -0.69 -29.46 2.02
C GLN A 283 -0.53 -30.03 3.45
N PRO A 284 -1.49 -30.83 3.93
CA PRO A 284 -1.35 -31.52 5.23
C PRO A 284 -0.12 -32.43 5.29
N TRP A 285 0.52 -32.49 6.46
CA TRP A 285 1.68 -33.33 6.75
C TRP A 285 1.60 -33.86 8.19
N GLY A 286 0.71 -34.84 8.40
CA GLY A 286 0.37 -35.30 9.75
C GLY A 286 -0.32 -34.18 10.54
N ALA A 287 0.20 -33.86 11.74
CA ALA A 287 -0.28 -32.74 12.55
C ALA A 287 0.31 -31.37 12.14
N ALA A 288 1.21 -31.36 11.15
CA ALA A 288 1.88 -30.17 10.63
C ALA A 288 1.43 -29.90 9.18
N THR A 289 1.96 -28.84 8.60
CA THR A 289 1.74 -28.44 7.20
C THR A 289 3.04 -28.53 6.43
N LEU A 290 3.02 -29.18 5.26
CA LEU A 290 4.13 -29.14 4.31
C LEU A 290 3.90 -28.02 3.29
N LYS A 291 4.91 -27.19 3.07
CA LYS A 291 4.95 -26.18 2.03
C LYS A 291 6.03 -26.54 1.04
N THR A 292 5.73 -26.49 -0.25
CA THR A 292 6.70 -26.66 -1.33
C THR A 292 6.78 -25.38 -2.13
N THR A 293 7.95 -24.74 -2.13
CA THR A 293 8.18 -23.45 -2.78
C THR A 293 9.12 -23.62 -3.97
N ARG A 294 8.65 -23.22 -5.15
CA ARG A 294 9.41 -23.16 -6.40
C ARG A 294 9.64 -21.71 -6.75
N THR A 295 10.87 -21.34 -7.07
CA THR A 295 11.22 -19.97 -7.47
C THR A 295 12.03 -20.00 -8.75
N ALA A 296 11.63 -19.21 -9.74
CA ALA A 296 12.48 -18.83 -10.87
C ALA A 296 12.94 -17.40 -10.63
N TYR A 297 14.25 -17.13 -10.62
CA TYR A 297 14.70 -15.74 -10.49
C TYR A 297 15.94 -15.43 -11.32
N ASN A 298 15.96 -14.21 -11.83
CA ASN A 298 17.14 -13.60 -12.40
C ASN A 298 17.14 -12.10 -12.07
N PHE A 299 18.03 -11.69 -11.17
CA PHE A 299 18.23 -10.28 -10.85
C PHE A 299 19.30 -9.63 -11.74
N GLN A 300 20.15 -10.43 -12.39
CA GLN A 300 21.20 -9.94 -13.28
C GLN A 300 20.59 -9.38 -14.56
N ASN A 301 21.25 -8.37 -15.14
CA ASN A 301 20.84 -7.73 -16.39
C ASN A 301 21.85 -8.02 -17.50
N ASP A 302 22.29 -9.28 -17.59
CA ASP A 302 23.37 -9.74 -18.48
C ASP A 302 22.92 -10.83 -19.47
N GLY A 303 21.61 -11.11 -19.52
CA GLY A 303 21.05 -12.15 -20.39
C GLY A 303 21.25 -13.58 -19.88
N SER A 304 21.68 -13.76 -18.63
CA SER A 304 21.75 -15.08 -18.01
C SER A 304 20.39 -15.78 -17.89
N ASP A 305 20.41 -17.10 -17.83
CA ASP A 305 19.21 -17.91 -17.59
C ASP A 305 18.72 -17.79 -16.13
N TYR A 306 17.43 -18.03 -15.93
CA TYR A 306 16.76 -18.00 -14.63
C TYR A 306 17.20 -19.17 -13.76
N LEU A 307 17.56 -18.86 -12.51
CA LEU A 307 17.85 -19.86 -11.50
C LEU A 307 16.54 -20.45 -10.96
N CYS A 308 16.37 -21.76 -11.14
CA CYS A 308 15.29 -22.53 -10.56
C CYS A 308 15.69 -22.99 -9.15
N LYS A 309 14.89 -22.67 -8.14
CA LYS A 309 15.06 -23.14 -6.77
C LYS A 309 13.84 -23.89 -6.28
N LEU A 310 14.09 -24.98 -5.56
CA LEU A 310 13.11 -25.73 -4.81
C LEU A 310 13.45 -25.64 -3.33
N ASN A 311 12.46 -25.33 -2.51
CA ASN A 311 12.53 -25.40 -1.06
C ASN A 311 11.31 -26.16 -0.55
N GLU A 312 11.46 -26.87 0.56
CA GLU A 312 10.35 -27.44 1.32
C GLU A 312 10.36 -26.90 2.75
N ALA A 313 9.20 -26.82 3.38
CA ALA A 313 9.10 -26.43 4.77
C ALA A 313 8.04 -27.23 5.52
N VAL A 314 8.34 -27.68 6.74
CA VAL A 314 7.35 -28.23 7.67
C VAL A 314 7.04 -27.19 8.73
N GLU A 315 5.76 -26.90 8.91
CA GLU A 315 5.28 -25.90 9.85
C GLU A 315 4.26 -26.48 10.83
N GLN A 316 4.38 -26.13 12.10
CA GLN A 316 3.39 -26.45 13.13
C GLN A 316 3.33 -25.36 14.20
N SER A 317 2.11 -25.04 14.65
CA SER A 317 1.90 -24.19 15.81
C SER A 317 1.76 -25.02 17.09
N LYS A 318 2.47 -24.65 18.15
CA LYS A 318 2.43 -25.30 19.46
C LYS A 318 2.66 -24.26 20.55
N ASP A 319 1.84 -24.29 21.61
CA ASP A 319 1.96 -23.42 22.79
C ASP A 319 2.07 -21.91 22.46
N GLY A 320 1.31 -21.45 21.45
CA GLY A 320 1.30 -20.06 21.01
C GLY A 320 2.51 -19.63 20.15
N VAL A 321 3.34 -20.59 19.72
CA VAL A 321 4.51 -20.37 18.87
C VAL A 321 4.35 -21.17 17.58
N ARG A 322 4.56 -20.52 16.44
CA ARG A 322 4.67 -21.18 15.13
C ARG A 322 6.12 -21.57 14.92
N TYR A 323 6.37 -22.84 14.65
CA TYR A 323 7.68 -23.40 14.33
C TYR A 323 7.70 -23.85 12.88
N GLU A 324 8.74 -23.49 12.14
CA GLU A 324 8.91 -23.88 10.75
C GLU A 324 10.38 -24.25 10.47
N LEU A 325 10.60 -25.48 9.98
CA LEU A 325 11.88 -25.90 9.40
C LEU A 325 11.79 -25.73 7.90
N VAL A 326 12.69 -24.95 7.31
CA VAL A 326 12.84 -24.81 5.85
C VAL A 326 14.11 -25.53 5.41
N VAL A 327 14.01 -26.32 4.35
CA VAL A 327 15.13 -27.00 3.70
C VAL A 327 15.31 -26.45 2.28
N HIS A 328 16.53 -26.07 1.94
CA HIS A 328 16.89 -25.48 0.65
C HIS A 328 17.80 -26.45 -0.11
N TYR A 329 17.41 -26.80 -1.33
CA TYR A 329 18.17 -27.72 -2.17
C TYR A 329 19.24 -26.99 -3.00
N GLU A 330 20.44 -27.58 -3.05
CA GLU A 330 21.55 -27.18 -3.89
C GLU A 330 21.50 -27.90 -5.23
N ASP A 331 20.60 -27.45 -6.10
CA ASP A 331 20.61 -27.82 -7.51
C ASP A 331 19.94 -26.72 -8.34
N PRO A 332 20.61 -25.57 -8.54
CA PRO A 332 20.05 -24.52 -9.36
C PRO A 332 20.13 -24.92 -10.83
N LYS A 333 19.10 -25.62 -11.31
CA LYS A 333 18.83 -25.71 -12.74
C LYS A 333 18.60 -24.31 -13.30
N ARG A 334 18.97 -24.13 -14.56
CA ARG A 334 18.84 -22.86 -15.26
C ARG A 334 17.93 -23.04 -16.45
N GLU A 335 17.04 -22.08 -16.63
CA GLU A 335 16.06 -22.10 -17.72
C GLU A 335 15.98 -20.72 -18.37
N ALA A 336 15.89 -20.68 -19.71
CA ALA A 336 15.72 -19.43 -20.45
C ALA A 336 14.31 -18.84 -20.21
N ASP A 337 13.28 -19.70 -20.13
CA ASP A 337 11.92 -19.32 -19.77
C ASP A 337 11.70 -19.57 -18.27
N PRO A 338 11.38 -18.54 -17.46
CA PRO A 338 11.13 -18.74 -16.03
C PRO A 338 9.95 -19.67 -15.73
N GLN A 339 9.01 -19.84 -16.67
CA GLN A 339 7.91 -20.80 -16.51
C GLN A 339 8.38 -22.26 -16.52
N ALA A 340 9.47 -22.58 -17.24
CA ALA A 340 10.02 -23.93 -17.31
C ALA A 340 10.51 -24.45 -15.94
N CYS A 341 10.91 -23.55 -15.03
CA CYS A 341 11.28 -23.90 -13.65
C CYS A 341 10.13 -24.55 -12.84
N PHE A 342 8.88 -24.39 -13.27
CA PHE A 342 7.71 -24.95 -12.56
C PHE A 342 7.27 -26.31 -13.09
N ASN A 343 7.95 -26.86 -14.11
CA ASN A 343 7.66 -28.18 -14.65
C ASN A 343 7.91 -29.30 -13.63
N ALA A 344 7.08 -30.34 -13.65
CA ALA A 344 7.18 -31.46 -12.68
C ALA A 344 8.57 -32.13 -12.66
N ALA A 345 9.26 -32.19 -13.81
CA ALA A 345 10.61 -32.74 -13.92
C ALA A 345 11.66 -31.95 -13.09
N HIS A 346 11.48 -30.65 -12.88
CA HIS A 346 12.36 -29.85 -12.02
C HIS A 346 12.22 -30.25 -10.54
N ALA A 347 10.99 -30.57 -10.11
CA ALA A 347 10.70 -30.93 -8.73
C ALA A 347 11.02 -32.40 -8.38
N ALA A 348 11.16 -33.28 -9.38
CA ALA A 348 11.26 -34.72 -9.18
C ALA A 348 12.61 -35.19 -8.59
N SER A 349 13.69 -34.45 -8.84
CA SER A 349 15.05 -34.86 -8.44
C SER A 349 15.87 -33.64 -7.97
N PRO A 350 15.55 -33.04 -6.82
CA PRO A 350 16.40 -31.99 -6.27
C PRO A 350 17.75 -32.56 -5.81
N GLY A 351 18.80 -31.74 -5.90
CA GLY A 351 20.11 -32.03 -5.33
C GLY A 351 20.10 -32.12 -3.80
N PRO A 352 21.27 -32.15 -3.16
CA PRO A 352 21.37 -32.26 -1.70
C PRO A 352 20.82 -31.00 -1.00
N VAL A 353 20.40 -31.14 0.26
CA VAL A 353 20.09 -29.98 1.11
C VAL A 353 21.38 -29.29 1.51
N GLY A 354 21.56 -28.02 1.15
CA GLY A 354 22.74 -27.22 1.52
C GLY A 354 22.49 -26.19 2.61
N LEU A 355 21.24 -25.79 2.82
CA LEU A 355 20.85 -24.88 3.90
C LEU A 355 19.59 -25.37 4.58
N ARG A 356 19.61 -25.34 5.91
CA ARG A 356 18.45 -25.51 6.77
C ARG A 356 18.20 -24.23 7.55
N GLU A 357 16.93 -23.85 7.68
CA GLU A 357 16.54 -22.69 8.47
C GLU A 357 15.47 -23.06 9.49
N TYR A 358 15.62 -22.55 10.70
CA TYR A 358 14.55 -22.53 11.69
C TYR A 358 13.90 -21.15 11.69
N TYR A 359 12.58 -21.11 11.51
CA TYR A 359 11.75 -19.94 11.74
C TYR A 359 10.84 -20.16 12.94
N THR A 360 10.80 -19.17 13.84
CA THR A 360 9.83 -19.17 14.93
C THR A 360 9.11 -17.84 14.98
N ASP A 361 7.77 -17.87 15.01
CA ASP A 361 6.93 -16.69 15.18
C ASP A 361 6.07 -16.82 16.44
N TYR A 362 5.98 -15.77 17.24
CA TYR A 362 5.12 -15.73 18.42
C TYR A 362 4.69 -14.29 18.74
N ARG A 363 3.67 -14.16 19.59
CA ARG A 363 3.13 -12.85 19.98
C ARG A 363 2.99 -12.76 21.50
N VAL A 364 3.35 -11.60 22.07
CA VAL A 364 3.11 -11.25 23.47
C VAL A 364 2.38 -9.92 23.49
N GLY A 365 1.10 -9.92 23.88
CA GLY A 365 0.25 -8.74 23.80
C GLY A 365 0.14 -8.20 22.37
N GLN A 366 0.56 -6.94 22.16
CA GLN A 366 0.60 -6.29 20.84
C GLN A 366 1.96 -6.40 20.14
N VAL A 367 2.91 -7.13 20.71
CA VAL A 367 4.26 -7.28 20.14
C VAL A 367 4.39 -8.64 19.47
N SER A 368 4.74 -8.64 18.19
CA SER A 368 5.02 -9.84 17.41
C SER A 368 6.52 -10.05 17.28
N TYR A 369 6.96 -11.30 17.33
CA TYR A 369 8.37 -11.66 17.28
C TYR A 369 8.63 -12.71 16.21
N LEU A 370 9.77 -12.58 15.54
CA LEU A 370 10.29 -13.55 14.58
C LEU A 370 11.73 -13.89 14.94
N SER A 371 12.12 -15.16 14.82
CA SER A 371 13.51 -15.57 14.78
C SER A 371 13.77 -16.42 13.54
N ASN A 372 14.94 -16.23 12.93
CA ASN A 372 15.46 -17.04 11.84
C ASN A 372 16.88 -17.48 12.20
N LEU A 373 17.14 -18.78 12.22
CA LEU A 373 18.47 -19.36 12.45
C LEU A 373 18.88 -20.17 11.22
N ARG A 374 20.11 -19.96 10.74
CA ARG A 374 20.62 -20.58 9.50
C ARG A 374 21.76 -21.56 9.77
N PHE A 375 21.68 -22.72 9.13
CA PHE A 375 22.65 -23.80 9.26
C PHE A 375 23.04 -24.31 7.87
N TYR A 376 24.29 -24.07 7.48
CA TYR A 376 24.93 -24.72 6.33
C TYR A 376 25.55 -26.06 6.76
N ALA A 377 26.13 -26.78 5.79
CA ALA A 377 26.71 -28.10 6.01
C ALA A 377 27.80 -28.15 7.10
N GLU A 378 28.47 -27.03 7.38
CA GLU A 378 29.51 -26.92 8.40
C GLU A 378 28.95 -26.88 9.84
N GLN A 379 27.66 -26.57 10.03
CA GLN A 379 27.06 -26.53 11.36
C GLN A 379 26.54 -27.91 11.78
N PRO A 380 26.81 -28.36 13.03
CA PRO A 380 26.35 -29.67 13.52
C PRO A 380 24.84 -29.89 13.39
N GLU A 381 24.04 -28.84 13.56
CA GLU A 381 22.58 -28.90 13.45
C GLU A 381 22.12 -29.34 12.05
N HIS A 382 22.86 -28.97 11.00
CA HIS A 382 22.55 -29.38 9.64
C HIS A 382 22.70 -30.89 9.46
N ALA A 383 23.80 -31.47 9.98
CA ALA A 383 24.08 -32.90 9.90
C ALA A 383 23.10 -33.74 10.75
N LEU A 384 22.65 -33.20 11.89
CA LEU A 384 21.67 -33.86 12.77
C LEU A 384 20.31 -34.06 12.12
N LEU A 385 19.94 -33.20 11.16
CA LEU A 385 18.68 -33.27 10.43
C LEU A 385 18.86 -33.81 9.00
N LYS A 386 19.87 -34.64 8.75
CA LYS A 386 20.14 -35.18 7.40
C LYS A 386 18.94 -35.88 6.75
N ASP A 387 18.11 -36.57 7.53
CA ASP A 387 16.93 -37.30 7.03
C ASP A 387 15.74 -36.38 6.69
N TRP A 388 15.82 -35.11 7.12
CA TRP A 388 14.88 -34.04 6.77
C TRP A 388 15.24 -33.45 5.41
N GLU A 389 14.89 -34.22 4.39
CA GLU A 389 14.95 -33.87 2.98
C GLU A 389 13.84 -34.64 2.25
N ARG A 390 13.45 -34.16 1.08
CA ARG A 390 12.37 -34.67 0.22
C ARG A 390 11.15 -35.04 1.07
N LEU A 391 10.59 -34.03 1.72
CA LEU A 391 9.68 -34.16 2.85
C LEU A 391 8.30 -34.67 2.45
N GLN A 392 7.93 -34.53 1.18
CA GLN A 392 6.67 -35.05 0.66
C GLN A 392 6.50 -36.56 0.98
N GLY A 393 5.37 -36.91 1.61
CA GLY A 393 5.04 -38.29 1.98
C GLY A 393 5.76 -38.84 3.24
N LYS A 394 6.60 -38.05 3.91
CA LYS A 394 7.39 -38.50 5.07
C LYS A 394 6.74 -38.26 6.45
N SER A 395 5.50 -37.79 6.52
CA SER A 395 4.84 -37.42 7.80
C SER A 395 4.65 -38.60 8.77
N ALA A 396 4.65 -39.84 8.28
CA ALA A 396 4.59 -41.04 9.12
C ALA A 396 5.99 -41.53 9.58
N GLN A 397 7.06 -41.02 8.97
CA GLN A 397 8.44 -41.46 9.17
C GLN A 397 9.26 -40.46 10.00
N LEU A 398 8.90 -39.18 9.92
CA LEU A 398 9.60 -38.09 10.56
C LEU A 398 8.68 -37.41 11.59
N ASP A 399 9.14 -37.33 12.83
CA ASP A 399 8.41 -36.66 13.92
C ASP A 399 8.88 -35.21 14.07
N PHE A 400 8.03 -34.26 13.67
CA PHE A 400 8.34 -32.83 13.78
C PHE A 400 8.38 -32.34 15.23
N ALA A 401 7.79 -33.05 16.19
CA ALA A 401 7.91 -32.69 17.60
C ALA A 401 9.37 -32.69 18.07
N SER A 402 10.21 -33.57 17.52
CA SER A 402 11.65 -33.61 17.80
C SER A 402 12.37 -32.34 17.32
N VAL A 403 11.99 -31.80 16.16
CA VAL A 403 12.54 -30.55 15.62
C VAL A 403 12.04 -29.36 16.43
N ILE A 404 10.75 -29.34 16.81
CA ILE A 404 10.19 -28.31 17.69
C ILE A 404 10.96 -28.25 19.02
N GLN A 405 11.30 -29.39 19.63
CA GLN A 405 12.10 -29.41 20.86
C GLN A 405 13.47 -28.76 20.68
N ARG A 406 14.14 -29.02 19.54
CA ARG A 406 15.42 -28.41 19.18
C ARG A 406 15.29 -26.89 18.99
N MET A 407 14.27 -26.45 18.27
CA MET A 407 13.97 -25.03 18.07
C MET A 407 13.63 -24.34 19.39
N ALA A 408 12.87 -24.99 20.28
CA ALA A 408 12.56 -24.45 21.60
C ALA A 408 13.81 -24.29 22.48
N ALA A 409 14.80 -25.18 22.33
CA ALA A 409 16.08 -25.11 23.04
C ALA A 409 17.11 -24.14 22.41
N SER A 410 16.82 -23.57 21.24
CA SER A 410 17.82 -22.80 20.47
C SER A 410 18.11 -21.40 21.02
N GLY A 411 17.29 -20.93 21.98
CA GLY A 411 17.28 -19.53 22.39
C GLY A 411 16.64 -18.63 21.33
N TYR A 412 15.51 -19.05 20.74
CA TYR A 412 14.82 -18.30 19.68
C TYR A 412 14.14 -17.01 20.18
N ARG A 413 13.91 -16.85 21.49
CA ARG A 413 13.22 -15.66 22.01
C ARG A 413 14.07 -14.41 21.80
N PHE A 414 13.41 -13.25 21.74
CA PHE A 414 14.01 -12.01 21.26
C PHE A 414 15.17 -11.50 22.13
N GLU A 415 15.13 -11.79 23.43
CA GLU A 415 16.18 -11.42 24.39
C GLU A 415 17.12 -12.57 24.76
N ASP A 416 16.81 -13.80 24.35
CA ASP A 416 17.66 -14.94 24.66
C ASP A 416 18.97 -14.89 23.86
N GLU A 417 20.05 -15.41 24.44
CA GLU A 417 21.24 -15.73 23.65
C GLU A 417 20.97 -16.95 22.76
N VAL A 418 21.52 -16.96 21.55
CA VAL A 418 21.42 -18.12 20.65
C VAL A 418 22.35 -19.23 21.16
N LYS A 419 21.78 -20.40 21.41
CA LYS A 419 22.47 -21.53 22.07
C LYS A 419 22.98 -22.60 21.09
N LEU A 420 22.60 -22.50 19.81
CA LEU A 420 23.06 -23.41 18.78
C LEU A 420 24.22 -22.81 17.99
N PRO A 421 25.17 -23.64 17.52
CA PRO A 421 26.18 -23.21 16.55
C PRO A 421 25.49 -22.93 15.22
N VAL A 422 25.24 -21.66 14.93
CA VAL A 422 24.60 -21.16 13.70
C VAL A 422 25.63 -20.49 12.81
N PHE A 423 25.38 -20.48 11.50
CA PHE A 423 26.11 -19.59 10.60
C PHE A 423 25.65 -18.14 10.82
N SER A 424 24.33 -17.93 10.78
CA SER A 424 23.73 -16.64 11.06
C SER A 424 22.40 -16.75 11.78
N TRP A 425 22.03 -15.67 12.47
CA TRP A 425 20.75 -15.52 13.11
C TRP A 425 20.19 -14.10 12.93
N LEU A 426 18.87 -14.02 12.84
CA LEU A 426 18.09 -12.79 12.87
C LEU A 426 16.99 -12.95 13.92
N LYS A 427 16.76 -11.91 14.71
CA LYS A 427 15.61 -11.81 15.61
C LYS A 427 14.95 -10.46 15.40
N ARG A 428 13.62 -10.45 15.27
CA ARG A 428 12.83 -9.24 15.08
C ARG A 428 11.75 -9.14 16.14
N SER A 429 11.57 -7.94 16.67
CA SER A 429 10.36 -7.53 17.39
C SER A 429 9.62 -6.48 16.56
N THR A 430 8.30 -6.57 16.52
CA THR A 430 7.41 -5.57 15.94
C THR A 430 6.38 -5.21 17.00
N ASP A 431 6.52 -4.03 17.58
CA ASP A 431 5.65 -3.50 18.62
C ASP A 431 4.61 -2.56 17.98
N ASP A 432 3.34 -2.98 18.04
CA ASP A 432 2.18 -2.24 17.55
C ASP A 432 1.32 -1.69 18.72
N SER A 433 1.85 -1.63 19.94
CA SER A 433 1.13 -1.06 21.11
C SER A 433 0.94 0.46 21.01
N GLN A 434 1.81 1.13 20.26
CA GLN A 434 1.72 2.55 19.89
C GLN A 434 2.03 2.71 18.39
N LEU A 435 2.61 3.84 17.98
CA LEU A 435 3.23 3.95 16.67
C LEU A 435 4.28 2.84 16.51
N ARG A 436 4.20 2.13 15.39
CA ARG A 436 4.98 0.90 15.17
C ARG A 436 6.48 1.12 15.40
N ILE A 437 7.08 0.25 16.21
CA ILE A 437 8.53 0.14 16.34
C ILE A 437 8.95 -1.28 15.95
N THR A 438 9.89 -1.39 15.01
CA THR A 438 10.52 -2.65 14.65
C THR A 438 11.99 -2.63 15.02
N ILE A 439 12.45 -3.65 15.75
CA ILE A 439 13.87 -3.83 16.08
C ILE A 439 14.33 -5.15 15.50
N GLU A 440 15.42 -5.13 14.74
CA GLU A 440 16.07 -6.32 14.18
C GLU A 440 17.48 -6.45 14.76
N LYS A 441 17.74 -7.60 15.41
CA LYS A 441 19.04 -8.02 15.93
C LYS A 441 19.60 -9.11 15.02
N SER A 442 20.91 -9.06 14.73
CA SER A 442 21.60 -10.11 13.97
C SER A 442 23.06 -10.26 14.41
N ASN A 443 23.73 -11.35 14.00
CA ASN A 443 25.18 -11.52 14.13
C ASN A 443 25.98 -11.17 12.87
N THR A 444 25.32 -10.88 11.76
CA THR A 444 25.99 -10.62 10.46
C THR A 444 26.00 -9.14 10.06
N GLY A 445 25.43 -8.26 10.89
CA GLY A 445 25.35 -6.84 10.58
C GLY A 445 24.87 -5.99 11.76
N PRO A 446 24.81 -4.66 11.59
CA PRO A 446 24.32 -3.77 12.63
C PRO A 446 22.87 -4.07 12.97
N TRP A 447 22.50 -3.80 14.22
CA TRP A 447 21.10 -3.89 14.63
C TRP A 447 20.35 -2.69 14.07
N THR A 448 19.08 -2.89 13.71
CA THR A 448 18.27 -1.83 13.11
C THR A 448 17.02 -1.56 13.94
N ARG A 449 16.63 -0.29 14.00
CA ARG A 449 15.39 0.18 14.60
C ARG A 449 14.65 1.00 13.57
N THR A 450 13.42 0.63 13.26
CA THR A 450 12.52 1.40 12.41
C THR A 450 11.34 1.87 13.24
N SER A 451 11.18 3.19 13.36
CA SER A 451 10.10 3.81 14.13
C SER A 451 9.15 4.55 13.18
N THR A 452 7.86 4.29 13.28
CA THR A 452 6.82 5.09 12.63
C THR A 452 6.65 6.41 13.39
N LEU A 453 6.64 7.51 12.65
CA LEU A 453 6.45 8.87 13.17
C LEU A 453 4.96 9.24 13.18
N ALA A 454 4.61 10.34 13.83
CA ALA A 454 3.22 10.78 13.97
C ALA A 454 2.53 11.08 12.63
N ASP A 455 3.30 11.44 11.62
CA ASP A 455 2.82 11.69 10.25
C ASP A 455 2.76 10.42 9.38
N GLY A 456 2.96 9.24 9.99
CA GLY A 456 2.96 7.93 9.36
C GLY A 456 4.26 7.56 8.64
N THR A 457 5.18 8.50 8.46
CA THR A 457 6.49 8.21 7.85
C THR A 457 7.34 7.34 8.77
N SER A 458 8.45 6.81 8.28
CA SER A 458 9.34 5.96 9.05
C SER A 458 10.75 6.52 9.12
N ARG A 459 11.36 6.39 10.29
CA ARG A 459 12.79 6.66 10.51
C ARG A 459 13.50 5.34 10.79
N LYS A 460 14.55 5.05 10.04
CA LYS A 460 15.44 3.92 10.28
C LYS A 460 16.72 4.40 10.94
N GLU A 461 17.10 3.74 12.02
CA GLU A 461 18.32 3.98 12.78
C GLU A 461 19.10 2.66 12.87
N CYS A 462 20.42 2.76 12.89
CA CYS A 462 21.30 1.62 13.06
C CYS A 462 22.16 1.74 14.30
N SER A 463 22.54 0.57 14.83
CA SER A 463 23.42 0.40 15.98
C SER A 463 24.54 -0.59 15.64
N ALA A 464 25.78 -0.12 15.71
CA ALA A 464 26.98 -0.94 15.51
C ALA A 464 27.46 -1.61 16.82
N ASP A 465 26.94 -1.19 17.97
CA ASP A 465 27.35 -1.62 19.30
C ASP A 465 26.26 -2.44 20.01
N GLN A 466 25.49 -3.19 19.23
CA GLN A 466 24.45 -4.12 19.70
C GLN A 466 23.39 -3.43 20.58
N GLY A 467 22.89 -2.30 20.09
CA GLY A 467 21.77 -1.57 20.67
C GLY A 467 22.13 -0.57 21.76
N LYS A 468 23.41 -0.37 22.09
CA LYS A 468 23.82 0.61 23.11
C LYS A 468 23.67 2.05 22.61
N THR A 469 23.98 2.31 21.34
CA THR A 469 23.77 3.60 20.69
C THR A 469 23.03 3.45 19.37
N TRP A 470 22.17 4.44 19.06
CA TRP A 470 21.33 4.50 17.86
C TRP A 470 21.52 5.85 17.19
N GLY A 471 21.77 5.88 15.88
CA GLY A 471 21.85 7.16 15.14
C GLY A 471 22.76 7.20 13.92
N GLY A 472 23.41 6.08 13.54
CA GLY A 472 24.27 6.02 12.35
C GLY A 472 23.50 5.71 11.04
N SER A 473 24.11 6.06 9.91
CA SER A 473 23.70 5.54 8.59
C SER A 473 23.76 4.02 8.60
N CYS A 474 22.68 3.39 8.17
CA CYS A 474 22.63 1.96 7.94
C CYS A 474 23.44 1.64 6.68
N GLY A 475 24.76 1.57 6.81
CA GLY A 475 25.66 1.29 5.71
C GLY A 475 25.29 0.01 4.95
N GLY A 476 25.23 0.16 3.64
CA GLY A 476 25.06 -0.85 2.61
C GLY A 476 25.19 -0.15 1.27
#